data_AF-A0A971F8Z2-F1
#
_entry.id   AF-A0A971F8Z2-F1
#
_cell.length_a   1.000
_cell.length_b   1.000
_cell.length_c   1.000
_cell.angle_alpha   90.00
_cell.angle_beta   90.00
_cell.angle_gamma   90.00
#
_symmetry.space_group_name_H-M   'P 1'
#
loop_
_entity.id
_entity.type
_entity.pdbx_description
1 polymer ?
#
loop_
_entity_poly.entity_id
_entity_poly.type
_entity_poly.pdbx_seq_one_letter_code
_entity_poly.pdbx_strand_id
1 'polypeptide(L)'
;MGELELQSLGSWASIVGVALSVFGFSATIYNVTRTKSAARKTQEAVSILRTDIKRMDLVSDCCAAISLMDQIKEMHRQGHWELLPAKYSATRRLLILIKGNSVGLTVEQSSRIQSAILTLRGTEAQIEKHMHNRDGKINVPRINKIISDHADQVQELLISIKDKIGR
;
A
#
# COMPACT_ATOMS: atom_id res chain seq x y z
N MET A 1 28.77 67.96 -36.44
CA MET A 1 29.02 66.51 -36.68
C MET A 1 28.72 65.62 -35.48
N GLY A 2 28.02 66.09 -34.43
CA GLY A 2 27.74 65.27 -33.22
C GLY A 2 26.37 64.58 -33.18
N GLU A 3 25.35 65.07 -33.89
CA GLU A 3 23.98 64.56 -33.76
C GLU A 3 23.70 63.28 -34.58
N LEU A 4 24.38 63.08 -35.70
CA LEU A 4 24.20 61.89 -36.55
C LEU A 4 24.84 60.62 -35.94
N GLU A 5 25.96 60.75 -35.23
CA GLU A 5 26.61 59.60 -34.56
C GLU A 5 25.82 59.11 -33.35
N LEU A 6 25.25 60.03 -32.55
CA LEU A 6 24.40 59.72 -31.39
C LEU A 6 23.13 58.96 -31.79
N GLN A 7 22.51 59.31 -32.94
CA GLN A 7 21.34 58.58 -33.44
C GLN A 7 21.67 57.17 -33.94
N SER A 8 22.85 56.98 -34.55
CA SER A 8 23.28 55.65 -35.03
C SER A 8 23.66 54.72 -33.87
N LEU A 9 24.33 55.24 -32.83
CA LEU A 9 24.69 54.50 -31.62
C LEU A 9 23.45 54.11 -30.82
N GLY A 10 22.45 55.01 -30.72
CA GLY A 10 21.16 54.71 -30.10
C GLY A 10 20.38 53.62 -30.84
N SER A 11 20.40 53.61 -32.19
CA SER A 11 19.76 52.56 -32.99
C SER A 11 20.44 51.20 -32.80
N TRP A 12 21.78 51.13 -32.83
CA TRP A 12 22.51 49.89 -32.59
C TRP A 12 22.31 49.34 -31.17
N ALA A 13 22.31 50.22 -30.16
CA ALA A 13 22.05 49.83 -28.79
C ALA A 13 20.65 49.21 -28.62
N SER A 14 19.63 49.75 -29.30
CA SER A 14 18.27 49.20 -29.24
C SER A 14 18.14 47.83 -29.90
N ILE A 15 18.78 47.62 -31.07
CA ILE A 15 18.78 46.32 -31.77
C ILE A 15 19.48 45.24 -30.94
N VAL A 16 20.65 45.57 -30.38
CA VAL A 16 21.41 44.64 -29.52
C VAL A 16 20.62 44.30 -28.25
N GLY A 17 19.96 45.28 -27.64
CA GLY A 17 19.09 45.08 -26.48
C GLY A 17 17.92 44.14 -26.76
N VAL A 18 17.25 44.29 -27.92
CA VAL A 18 16.15 43.40 -28.34
C VAL A 18 16.66 42.00 -28.65
N ALA A 19 17.79 41.87 -29.35
CA ALA A 19 18.39 40.57 -29.65
C ALA A 19 18.77 39.81 -28.36
N LEU A 20 19.38 40.49 -27.40
CA LEU A 20 19.72 39.92 -26.09
C LEU A 20 18.47 39.54 -25.27
N SER A 21 17.40 40.34 -25.31
CA SER A 21 16.17 40.04 -24.56
C SER A 21 15.45 38.82 -25.12
N VAL A 22 15.36 38.70 -26.45
CA VAL A 22 14.77 37.53 -27.12
C VAL A 22 15.58 36.28 -26.78
N PHE A 23 16.91 36.35 -26.87
CA PHE A 23 17.77 35.21 -26.58
C PHE A 23 17.70 34.79 -25.10
N GLY A 24 17.74 35.74 -24.17
CA GLY A 24 17.61 35.49 -22.74
C GLY A 24 16.25 34.89 -22.37
N PHE A 25 15.18 35.37 -23.00
CA PHE A 25 13.83 34.83 -22.80
C PHE A 25 13.69 33.41 -23.38
N SER A 26 14.25 33.14 -24.56
CA SER A 26 14.29 31.79 -25.14
C SER A 26 15.06 30.81 -24.27
N ALA A 27 16.22 31.19 -23.75
CA ALA A 27 16.99 30.37 -22.81
C ALA A 27 16.21 30.10 -21.51
N THR A 28 15.47 31.09 -21.01
CA THR A 28 14.61 30.94 -19.82
C THR A 28 13.47 29.94 -20.07
N ILE A 29 12.78 30.03 -21.21
CA ILE A 29 11.72 29.08 -21.59
C ILE A 29 12.30 27.66 -21.70
N TYR A 30 13.47 27.50 -22.33
CA TYR A 30 14.11 26.19 -22.46
C TYR A 30 14.45 25.59 -21.08
N ASN A 31 15.06 26.37 -20.19
CA ASN A 31 15.41 25.91 -18.85
C ASN A 31 14.17 25.56 -18.01
N VAL A 32 13.11 26.36 -18.08
CA VAL A 32 11.86 26.10 -17.35
C VAL A 32 11.17 24.83 -17.86
N THR A 33 11.10 24.63 -19.18
CA THR A 33 10.46 23.43 -19.76
C THR A 33 11.24 22.16 -19.44
N ARG A 34 12.58 22.19 -19.52
CA ARG A 34 13.44 21.07 -19.11
C ARG A 34 13.29 20.76 -17.61
N THR A 35 13.24 21.79 -16.76
CA THR A 35 13.06 21.62 -15.31
C THR A 35 11.69 21.05 -14.98
N LYS A 36 10.62 21.53 -15.62
CA LYS A 36 9.26 20.98 -15.45
C LYS A 36 9.19 19.51 -15.89
N SER A 37 9.84 19.14 -16.99
CA SER A 37 9.90 17.74 -17.45
C SER A 37 10.64 16.84 -16.46
N ALA A 38 11.81 17.26 -15.98
CA ALA A 38 12.58 16.53 -14.98
C ALA A 38 11.78 16.37 -13.66
N ALA A 39 11.18 17.45 -13.17
CA ALA A 39 10.36 17.43 -11.96
C ALA A 39 9.15 16.47 -12.08
N ARG A 40 8.47 16.44 -13.24
CA ARG A 40 7.37 15.49 -13.50
C ARG A 40 7.84 14.04 -13.44
N LYS A 41 8.95 13.71 -14.10
CA LYS A 41 9.52 12.35 -14.07
C LYS A 41 9.92 11.92 -12.66
N THR A 42 10.51 12.82 -11.88
CA THR A 42 10.84 12.56 -10.47
C THR A 42 9.59 12.35 -9.63
N GLN A 43 8.55 13.19 -9.81
CA GLN A 43 7.29 13.04 -9.09
C GLN A 43 6.60 11.71 -9.40
N GLU A 44 6.59 11.31 -10.67
CA GLU A 44 6.07 10.02 -11.11
C GLU A 44 6.86 8.85 -10.50
N ALA A 45 8.18 8.86 -10.61
CA ALA A 45 9.04 7.83 -10.02
C ALA A 45 8.86 7.72 -8.49
N VAL A 46 8.75 8.85 -7.77
CA VAL A 46 8.48 8.86 -6.33
C VAL A 46 7.09 8.30 -6.01
N SER A 47 6.09 8.58 -6.85
CA SER A 47 4.74 8.03 -6.65
C SER A 47 4.68 6.52 -6.83
N ILE A 48 5.39 5.98 -7.83
CA ILE A 48 5.56 4.54 -8.06
C ILE A 48 6.27 3.92 -6.86
N LEU A 49 7.39 4.48 -6.44
CA LEU A 49 8.16 4.00 -5.29
C LEU A 49 7.33 3.98 -3.99
N ARG A 50 6.56 5.04 -3.71
CA ARG A 50 5.65 5.07 -2.55
C ARG A 50 4.58 3.98 -2.62
N THR A 51 4.10 3.69 -3.81
CA THR A 51 3.11 2.62 -4.03
C THR A 51 3.73 1.25 -3.79
N ASP A 52 4.96 1.02 -4.25
CA ASP A 52 5.69 -0.22 -4.03
C ASP A 52 6.05 -0.43 -2.56
N ILE A 53 6.45 0.61 -1.84
CA ILE A 53 6.67 0.54 -0.38
C ILE A 53 5.39 0.08 0.32
N LYS A 54 4.23 0.69 0.00
CA LYS A 54 2.94 0.28 0.59
C LYS A 54 2.58 -1.17 0.27
N ARG A 55 2.92 -1.65 -0.94
CA ARG A 55 2.73 -3.05 -1.33
C ARG A 55 3.66 -3.98 -0.55
N MET A 56 4.90 -3.59 -0.28
CA MET A 56 5.84 -4.36 0.55
C MET A 56 5.37 -4.46 1.99
N ASP A 57 4.84 -3.37 2.56
CA ASP A 57 4.22 -3.40 3.90
C ASP A 57 3.06 -4.39 3.93
N LEU A 58 2.19 -4.35 2.90
CA LEU A 58 1.05 -5.26 2.78
C LEU A 58 1.48 -6.72 2.64
N VAL A 59 2.58 -6.99 1.93
CA VAL A 59 3.21 -8.31 1.83
C VAL A 59 3.63 -8.82 3.21
N SER A 60 4.29 -7.96 4.00
CA SER A 60 4.71 -8.29 5.36
C SER A 60 3.50 -8.60 6.26
N ASP A 61 2.46 -7.77 6.20
CA ASP A 61 1.24 -7.95 6.98
C ASP A 61 0.51 -9.25 6.62
N CYS A 62 0.42 -9.59 5.32
CA CYS A 62 -0.17 -10.85 4.88
C CYS A 62 0.59 -12.06 5.40
N CYS A 63 1.94 -12.05 5.33
CA CYS A 63 2.78 -13.12 5.89
C CYS A 63 2.56 -13.28 7.40
N ALA A 64 2.48 -12.16 8.14
CA ALA A 64 2.22 -12.18 9.57
C ALA A 64 0.83 -12.74 9.90
N ALA A 65 -0.19 -12.38 9.13
CA ALA A 65 -1.56 -12.90 9.30
C ALA A 65 -1.63 -14.42 9.05
N ILE A 66 -0.99 -14.91 7.98
CA ILE A 66 -0.92 -16.36 7.68
C ILE A 66 -0.23 -17.11 8.81
N SER A 67 0.92 -16.60 9.29
CA SER A 67 1.66 -17.22 10.39
C SER A 67 0.83 -17.30 11.68
N LEU A 68 0.06 -16.25 12.01
CA LEU A 68 -0.84 -16.28 13.16
C LEU A 68 -1.98 -17.29 12.98
N MET A 69 -2.56 -17.39 11.78
CA MET A 69 -3.60 -18.39 11.47
C MET A 69 -3.06 -19.82 11.63
N ASP A 70 -1.83 -20.09 11.20
CA ASP A 70 -1.19 -21.40 11.40
C ASP A 70 -0.93 -21.70 12.88
N GLN A 71 -0.48 -20.70 13.64
CA GLN A 71 -0.34 -20.82 15.11
C GLN A 71 -1.68 -21.11 15.79
N ILE A 72 -2.76 -20.44 15.38
CA ILE A 72 -4.11 -20.69 15.90
C ILE A 72 -4.53 -22.15 15.64
N LYS A 73 -4.32 -22.65 14.41
CA LYS A 73 -4.64 -24.05 14.07
C LYS A 73 -3.86 -25.04 14.93
N GLU A 74 -2.59 -24.75 15.20
CA GLU A 74 -1.77 -25.58 16.08
C GLU A 74 -2.25 -25.53 17.53
N MET A 75 -2.54 -24.35 18.05
CA MET A 75 -3.08 -24.18 19.41
C MET A 75 -4.41 -24.90 19.61
N HIS A 76 -5.28 -24.95 18.58
CA HIS A 76 -6.49 -25.76 18.62
C HIS A 76 -6.20 -27.25 18.76
N ARG A 77 -5.19 -27.76 18.05
CA ARG A 77 -4.79 -29.18 18.12
C ARG A 77 -4.19 -29.53 19.48
N GLN A 78 -3.43 -28.61 20.04
CA GLN A 78 -2.76 -28.77 21.34
C GLN A 78 -3.70 -28.50 22.53
N GLY A 79 -4.90 -27.96 22.29
CA GLY A 79 -5.87 -27.66 23.35
C GLY A 79 -5.49 -26.43 24.20
N HIS A 80 -4.66 -25.52 23.68
CA HIS A 80 -4.25 -24.30 24.38
C HIS A 80 -5.33 -23.21 24.27
N TRP A 81 -6.52 -23.49 24.80
CA TRP A 81 -7.71 -22.66 24.62
C TRP A 81 -7.57 -21.24 25.18
N GLU A 82 -6.84 -21.09 26.29
CA GLU A 82 -6.68 -19.83 27.02
C GLU A 82 -5.94 -18.74 26.24
N LEU A 83 -5.05 -19.13 25.32
CA LEU A 83 -4.22 -18.21 24.55
C LEU A 83 -4.86 -17.81 23.21
N LEU A 84 -5.88 -18.56 22.77
CA LEU A 84 -6.50 -18.37 21.47
C LEU A 84 -7.19 -17.00 21.32
N PRO A 85 -7.97 -16.49 22.28
CA PRO A 85 -8.65 -15.20 22.11
C PRO A 85 -7.69 -14.06 21.74
N ALA A 86 -6.53 -14.01 22.42
CA ALA A 86 -5.48 -13.04 22.09
C ALA A 86 -4.95 -13.19 20.66
N LYS A 87 -4.74 -14.43 20.19
CA LYS A 87 -4.27 -14.71 18.82
C LYS A 87 -5.33 -14.39 17.76
N TYR A 88 -6.61 -14.67 18.04
CA TYR A 88 -7.72 -14.28 17.18
C TYR A 88 -7.82 -12.77 17.04
N SER A 89 -7.77 -12.04 18.16
CA SER A 89 -7.79 -10.58 18.18
C SER A 89 -6.61 -9.98 17.40
N ALA A 90 -5.39 -10.52 17.59
CA ALA A 90 -4.21 -10.11 16.83
C ALA A 90 -4.37 -10.35 15.32
N THR A 91 -4.87 -11.53 14.92
CA THR A 91 -5.13 -11.85 13.51
C THR A 91 -6.18 -10.91 12.91
N ARG A 92 -7.26 -10.63 13.63
CA ARG A 92 -8.30 -9.68 13.18
C ARG A 92 -7.74 -8.27 12.99
N ARG A 93 -6.87 -7.79 13.89
CA ARG A 93 -6.23 -6.48 13.75
C ARG A 93 -5.37 -6.40 12.49
N LEU A 94 -4.58 -7.43 12.18
CA LEU A 94 -3.82 -7.50 10.94
C LEU A 94 -4.73 -7.51 9.71
N LEU A 95 -5.79 -8.31 9.71
CA LEU A 95 -6.73 -8.33 8.58
C LEU A 95 -7.43 -6.97 8.38
N ILE A 96 -7.76 -6.26 9.45
CA ILE A 96 -8.30 -4.89 9.37
C ILE A 96 -7.28 -3.93 8.76
N LEU A 97 -6.00 -4.04 9.16
CA LEU A 97 -4.91 -3.24 8.59
C LEU A 97 -4.75 -3.52 7.09
N ILE A 98 -4.67 -4.79 6.71
CA ILE A 98 -4.59 -5.25 5.31
C ILE A 98 -5.77 -4.66 4.52
N LYS A 99 -6.99 -4.81 5.02
CA LYS A 99 -8.20 -4.28 4.36
C LYS A 99 -8.18 -2.75 4.23
N GLY A 100 -7.68 -2.05 5.26
CA GLY A 100 -7.60 -0.59 5.29
C GLY A 100 -6.55 -0.04 4.32
N ASN A 101 -5.51 -0.81 4.03
CA ASN A 101 -4.48 -0.47 3.08
C ASN A 101 -4.93 -0.84 1.65
N SER A 102 -5.79 0.01 1.07
CA SER A 102 -6.50 -0.24 -0.20
C SER A 102 -5.62 -0.37 -1.45
N VAL A 103 -4.30 -0.15 -1.34
CA VAL A 103 -3.37 -0.19 -2.47
C VAL A 103 -3.23 -1.62 -2.98
N GLY A 104 -3.99 -1.95 -4.02
CA GLY A 104 -3.88 -3.22 -4.75
C GLY A 104 -4.97 -4.25 -4.46
N LEU A 105 -5.90 -3.95 -3.57
CA LEU A 105 -7.06 -4.78 -3.23
C LEU A 105 -8.25 -4.51 -4.16
N THR A 106 -8.85 -5.56 -4.71
CA THR A 106 -10.14 -5.48 -5.39
C THR A 106 -11.29 -5.44 -4.38
N VAL A 107 -12.49 -5.07 -4.85
CA VAL A 107 -13.71 -5.09 -4.02
C VAL A 107 -14.00 -6.50 -3.51
N GLU A 108 -13.81 -7.51 -4.36
CA GLU A 108 -13.98 -8.92 -4.02
C GLU A 108 -12.99 -9.36 -2.94
N GLN A 109 -11.71 -8.99 -3.08
CA GLN A 109 -10.68 -9.32 -2.08
C GLN A 109 -10.97 -8.65 -0.73
N SER A 110 -11.38 -7.38 -0.74
CA SER A 110 -11.78 -6.64 0.48
C SER A 110 -13.00 -7.28 1.16
N SER A 111 -13.97 -7.74 0.38
CA SER A 111 -15.13 -8.48 0.87
C SER A 111 -14.73 -9.83 1.51
N ARG A 112 -13.84 -10.59 0.88
CA ARG A 112 -13.30 -11.85 1.43
C ARG A 112 -12.58 -11.62 2.77
N ILE A 113 -11.74 -10.60 2.88
CA ILE A 113 -11.08 -10.25 4.14
C ILE A 113 -12.11 -9.87 5.20
N GLN A 114 -13.14 -9.10 4.84
CA GLN A 114 -14.21 -8.74 5.77
C GLN A 114 -14.94 -9.97 6.29
N SER A 115 -15.26 -10.94 5.43
CA SER A 115 -15.84 -12.21 5.83
C SER A 115 -14.92 -12.97 6.79
N ALA A 116 -13.62 -13.03 6.51
CA ALA A 116 -12.64 -13.65 7.41
C ALA A 116 -12.62 -12.99 8.80
N ILE A 117 -12.62 -11.65 8.87
CA ILE A 117 -12.67 -10.91 10.15
C ILE A 117 -13.93 -11.27 10.96
N LEU A 118 -15.09 -11.34 10.31
CA LEU A 118 -16.35 -11.69 10.97
C LEU A 118 -16.35 -13.13 11.46
N THR A 119 -15.88 -14.07 10.63
CA THR A 119 -15.77 -15.47 11.00
C THR A 119 -14.84 -15.67 12.18
N LEU A 120 -13.64 -15.08 12.16
CA LEU A 120 -12.69 -15.13 13.27
C LEU A 120 -13.28 -14.58 14.57
N ARG A 121 -14.05 -13.49 14.50
CA ARG A 121 -14.75 -12.93 15.68
C ARG A 121 -15.80 -13.89 16.21
N GLY A 122 -16.57 -14.52 15.31
CA GLY A 122 -17.56 -15.52 15.69
C GLY A 122 -16.94 -16.74 16.33
N THR A 123 -15.81 -17.21 15.81
CA THR A 123 -15.07 -18.36 16.36
C THR A 123 -14.43 -18.05 17.71
N GLU A 124 -13.84 -16.87 17.88
CA GLU A 124 -13.32 -16.36 19.16
C GLU A 124 -14.40 -16.42 20.24
N ALA A 125 -15.61 -15.91 19.96
CA ALA A 125 -16.73 -15.97 20.89
C ALA A 125 -17.20 -17.41 21.21
N GLN A 126 -17.07 -18.35 20.27
CA GLN A 126 -17.36 -19.77 20.54
C GLN A 126 -16.32 -20.39 21.48
N ILE A 127 -15.05 -20.05 21.30
CA ILE A 127 -13.94 -20.53 22.15
C ILE A 127 -14.09 -19.98 23.57
N GLU A 128 -14.38 -18.68 23.72
CA GLU A 128 -14.60 -18.08 25.04
C GLU A 128 -15.77 -18.72 25.78
N LYS A 129 -16.87 -19.02 25.07
CA LYS A 129 -18.01 -19.77 25.63
C LYS A 129 -17.63 -21.19 26.04
N HIS A 130 -16.84 -21.89 25.23
CA HIS A 130 -16.35 -23.23 25.56
C HIS A 130 -15.49 -23.21 26.84
N MET A 131 -14.59 -22.23 26.95
CA MET A 131 -13.74 -22.06 28.13
C MET A 131 -14.56 -21.84 29.41
N HIS A 132 -15.65 -21.05 29.33
CA HIS A 132 -16.51 -20.77 30.48
C HIS A 132 -17.47 -21.92 30.83
N ASN A 133 -18.06 -22.57 29.82
CA ASN A 133 -19.16 -23.50 30.06
C ASN A 133 -18.76 -24.99 30.08
N ARG A 134 -17.50 -25.36 29.78
CA ARG A 134 -16.88 -26.72 29.79
C ARG A 134 -17.63 -27.90 29.12
N ASP A 135 -18.92 -27.80 28.84
CA ASP A 135 -19.79 -28.85 28.30
C ASP A 135 -19.98 -28.75 26.77
N GLY A 136 -19.64 -27.60 26.17
CA GLY A 136 -19.80 -27.40 24.74
C GLY A 136 -18.71 -28.07 23.94
N LYS A 137 -18.98 -29.19 23.24
CA LYS A 137 -17.97 -29.79 22.34
C LYS A 137 -17.65 -28.83 21.18
N ILE A 138 -16.40 -28.37 21.08
CA ILE A 138 -15.89 -27.65 19.92
C ILE A 138 -15.49 -28.63 18.82
N ASN A 139 -15.99 -28.41 17.60
CA ASN A 139 -15.54 -29.15 16.43
C ASN A 139 -14.25 -28.51 15.88
N VAL A 140 -13.12 -28.92 16.46
CA VAL A 140 -11.78 -28.44 16.08
C VAL A 140 -11.47 -28.65 14.59
N PRO A 141 -11.72 -29.83 13.99
CA PRO A 141 -11.47 -30.02 12.56
C PRO A 141 -12.21 -29.02 11.67
N ARG A 142 -13.48 -28.73 11.98
CA ARG A 142 -14.28 -27.75 11.23
C ARG A 142 -13.72 -26.33 11.35
N ILE A 143 -13.34 -25.91 12.56
CA ILE A 143 -12.76 -24.58 12.78
C ILE A 143 -11.41 -24.45 12.05
N ASN A 144 -10.56 -25.46 12.15
CA ASN A 144 -9.26 -25.46 11.47
C ASN A 144 -9.39 -25.44 9.95
N LYS A 145 -10.40 -26.09 9.39
CA LYS A 145 -10.71 -25.99 7.96
C LYS A 145 -11.03 -24.55 7.57
N ILE A 146 -11.94 -23.90 8.29
CA ILE A 146 -12.31 -22.50 8.04
C ILE A 146 -11.10 -21.56 8.12
N ILE A 147 -10.23 -21.73 9.12
CA ILE A 147 -9.01 -20.92 9.23
C ILE A 147 -8.06 -21.20 8.06
N SER A 148 -7.96 -22.45 7.61
CA SER A 148 -7.13 -22.80 6.45
C SER A 148 -7.66 -22.12 5.18
N ASP A 149 -8.98 -22.19 4.94
CA ASP A 149 -9.61 -21.52 3.80
C ASP A 149 -9.32 -19.99 3.82
N HIS A 150 -9.30 -19.37 5.00
CA HIS A 150 -8.93 -17.95 5.15
C HIS A 150 -7.44 -17.68 4.97
N ALA A 151 -6.56 -18.58 5.42
CA ALA A 151 -5.13 -18.47 5.20
C ALA A 151 -4.80 -18.56 3.69
N ASP A 152 -5.45 -19.48 2.98
CA ASP A 152 -5.31 -19.63 1.53
C ASP A 152 -5.77 -18.37 0.79
N GLN A 153 -6.89 -17.75 1.22
CA GLN A 153 -7.35 -16.47 0.66
C GLN A 153 -6.34 -15.33 0.88
N VAL A 154 -5.70 -15.25 2.04
CA VAL A 154 -4.66 -14.26 2.31
C VAL A 154 -3.39 -14.58 1.51
N GLN A 155 -3.08 -15.85 1.29
CA GLN A 155 -1.97 -16.29 0.45
C GLN A 155 -2.18 -15.92 -1.03
N GLU A 156 -3.39 -16.10 -1.57
CA GLU A 156 -3.75 -15.65 -2.92
C GLU A 156 -3.55 -14.14 -3.07
N LEU A 157 -3.99 -13.37 -2.06
CA LEU A 157 -3.79 -11.92 -2.02
C LEU A 157 -2.31 -11.55 -2.00
N LEU A 158 -1.52 -12.20 -1.15
CA LEU A 158 -0.07 -12.01 -1.06
C LEU A 158 0.61 -12.19 -2.42
N ILE A 159 0.28 -13.25 -3.15
CA ILE A 159 0.82 -13.53 -4.48
C ILE A 159 0.41 -12.40 -5.46
N SER A 160 -0.87 -12.04 -5.48
CA SER A 160 -1.40 -10.96 -6.32
C SER A 160 -0.73 -9.61 -6.05
N ILE A 161 -0.32 -9.32 -4.81
CA ILE A 161 0.36 -8.06 -4.47
C ILE A 161 1.83 -8.12 -4.91
N LYS A 162 2.52 -9.24 -4.66
CA LYS A 162 3.93 -9.43 -5.06
C LYS A 162 4.12 -9.25 -6.56
N ASP A 163 3.20 -9.78 -7.37
CA ASP A 163 3.25 -9.65 -8.83
C ASP A 163 3.10 -8.20 -9.34
N LYS A 164 2.64 -7.28 -8.49
CA LYS A 164 2.48 -5.86 -8.85
C LYS A 164 3.69 -5.01 -8.46
N ILE A 165 4.60 -5.50 -7.62
CA ILE A 165 5.78 -4.73 -7.18
C ILE A 165 6.80 -4.68 -8.31
N GLY A 166 7.36 -3.50 -8.60
CA GLY A 166 8.37 -3.32 -9.64
C GLY A 166 7.84 -3.36 -11.08
N ARG A 167 6.51 -3.33 -11.25
CA ARG A 167 5.81 -3.06 -12.52
C ARG A 167 5.23 -1.65 -12.47
#